data_AF-A0A924G3G2-F1
#
_entry.id   AF-A0A924G3G2-F1
#
_cell.length_a   1.000
_cell.length_b   1.000
_cell.length_c   1.000
_cell.angle_alpha   90.00
_cell.angle_beta   90.00
_cell.angle_gamma   90.00
#
_symmetry.space_group_name_H-M   'P 1'
#
loop_
_entity.id
_entity.type
_entity.pdbx_description
1 polymer ?
#
loop_
_entity_poly.entity_id
_entity_poly.type
_entity_poly.pdbx_seq_one_letter_code
_entity_poly.pdbx_strand_id
1 'polypeptide(L)'
;MKKIISVFIVCCIAYASQAQVLDPKAVAKDAATNKANNNIESGVNNAADKVEYGIKGLFKKKKKTADTIVAAKVIPAVVAAPLSDTIPKAVISPVLKTYSNYDFLPGNKIIFEDNFMDDQDGEFPAHWSLGAGQAILNMIGNEKALKLTDGNFAHVKPLMKSKTYLTDTFTIEYDLYPYADAYPPHIYFYSIDGSTSELGQVKFDNGFETVQFSSTAGVDLSGNLPADLRSTWRNTWHHVAIAYRNKQMKIYVDQYRILVIPNTGIVPRAFDIEGIGNADNPIAFKNVRVANGGGMNMLGKKFIDAKIVTHGINFDVDKASIKPESMGTLNMIVGILKDNPQIKFEIDGHTDATGAAPHNLTLSQQRADAVKLQLISMGIDALRLTSKGFGSSKPISDNNSLEGKANNRRVEFIKK
;
A
#
# COMPACT_ATOMS: atom_id res chain seq x y z
N MET A 1 21.59 -78.89 13.51
CA MET A 1 20.93 -77.96 12.57
C MET A 1 20.27 -76.84 13.36
N LYS A 2 20.69 -75.60 13.06
CA LYS A 2 20.08 -74.26 13.30
C LYS A 2 19.32 -73.96 14.60
N LYS A 3 19.95 -73.11 15.42
CA LYS A 3 19.39 -72.26 16.48
C LYS A 3 18.52 -71.15 15.86
N ILE A 4 17.43 -70.77 16.52
CA ILE A 4 16.85 -69.42 16.42
C ILE A 4 16.59 -68.94 17.86
N ILE A 5 17.44 -68.02 18.30
CA ILE A 5 17.32 -67.23 19.53
C ILE A 5 16.76 -65.88 19.07
N SER A 6 15.55 -65.55 19.49
CA SER A 6 14.97 -64.22 19.27
C SER A 6 15.58 -63.24 20.27
N VAL A 7 16.48 -62.38 19.80
CA VAL A 7 17.06 -61.28 20.56
C VAL A 7 16.12 -60.08 20.45
N PHE A 8 15.57 -59.64 21.58
CA PHE A 8 14.90 -58.35 21.72
C PHE A 8 15.99 -57.26 21.79
N ILE A 9 16.16 -56.48 20.73
CA ILE A 9 17.01 -55.29 20.72
C ILE A 9 16.18 -54.13 21.28
N VAL A 10 16.43 -53.78 22.54
CA VAL A 10 16.01 -52.50 23.11
C VAL A 10 17.00 -51.45 22.61
N CYS A 11 16.57 -50.63 21.64
CA CYS A 11 17.35 -49.51 21.14
C CYS A 11 17.11 -48.31 22.06
N CYS A 12 18.01 -48.10 23.03
CA CYS A 12 18.06 -46.84 23.79
C CYS A 12 18.59 -45.73 22.87
N ILE A 13 17.70 -44.90 22.34
CA ILE A 13 18.08 -43.66 21.66
C ILE A 13 18.43 -42.65 22.76
N ALA A 14 19.73 -42.34 22.89
CA ALA A 14 20.19 -41.23 23.71
C ALA A 14 19.76 -39.91 23.04
N TYR A 15 18.90 -39.14 23.72
CA TYR A 15 18.68 -37.73 23.37
C TYR A 15 19.95 -36.94 23.66
N ALA A 16 20.73 -36.64 22.61
CA ALA A 16 21.68 -35.54 22.68
C ALA A 16 20.89 -34.24 22.47
N SER A 17 20.66 -33.49 23.55
CA SER A 17 20.24 -32.10 23.45
C SER A 17 21.39 -31.31 22.82
N GLN A 18 21.27 -31.05 21.51
CA GLN A 18 22.08 -30.03 20.85
C GLN A 18 21.61 -28.67 21.40
N ALA A 19 22.28 -28.17 22.42
CA ALA A 19 22.17 -26.77 22.79
C ALA A 19 22.66 -25.95 21.58
N GLN A 20 21.77 -25.17 20.96
CA GLN A 20 22.15 -24.18 19.96
C GLN A 20 23.15 -23.22 20.63
N VAL A 21 24.40 -23.24 20.18
CA VAL A 21 25.37 -22.21 20.51
C VAL A 21 24.94 -20.96 19.73
N LEU A 22 24.09 -20.15 20.36
CA LEU A 22 23.77 -18.81 19.88
C LEU A 22 25.05 -17.99 19.94
N ASP A 23 25.54 -17.49 18.79
CA ASP A 23 26.64 -16.53 18.78
C ASP A 23 26.18 -15.28 19.55
N PRO A 24 26.77 -14.98 20.74
CA PRO A 24 26.33 -13.85 21.55
C PRO A 24 26.49 -12.52 20.82
N LYS A 25 27.39 -12.44 19.82
CA LYS A 25 27.60 -11.25 19.01
C LYS A 25 26.48 -11.05 17.99
N ALA A 26 25.97 -12.14 17.40
CA ALA A 26 24.83 -12.08 16.47
C ALA A 26 23.56 -11.65 17.21
N VAL A 27 23.25 -12.29 18.34
CA VAL A 27 22.09 -11.93 19.18
C VAL A 27 22.19 -10.49 19.70
N ALA A 28 23.39 -10.04 20.11
CA ALA A 28 23.59 -8.66 20.53
C ALA A 28 23.45 -7.65 19.38
N LYS A 29 23.84 -8.02 18.15
CA LYS A 29 23.69 -7.18 16.97
C LYS A 29 22.22 -7.04 16.56
N ASP A 30 21.45 -8.11 16.64
CA ASP A 30 20.02 -8.10 16.34
C ASP A 30 19.24 -7.31 17.39
N ALA A 31 19.56 -7.50 18.67
CA ALA A 31 19.00 -6.70 19.76
C ALA A 31 19.36 -5.20 19.63
N ALA A 32 20.59 -4.87 19.24
CA ALA A 32 21.02 -3.49 19.02
C ALA A 32 20.33 -2.85 17.80
N THR A 33 20.13 -3.61 16.72
CA THR A 33 19.43 -3.15 15.51
C THR A 33 17.94 -2.92 15.81
N ASN A 34 17.30 -3.84 16.54
CA ASN A 34 15.90 -3.70 16.98
C ASN A 34 15.73 -2.49 17.92
N LYS A 35 16.67 -2.27 18.84
CA LYS A 35 16.67 -1.09 19.72
C LYS A 35 16.88 0.22 18.95
N ALA A 36 17.74 0.23 17.93
CA ALA A 36 17.96 1.40 17.08
C ALA A 36 16.71 1.76 16.26
N ASN A 37 16.04 0.76 15.66
CA ASN A 37 14.80 0.96 14.90
C ASN A 37 13.67 1.51 15.78
N ASN A 38 13.47 0.90 16.96
CA ASN A 38 12.45 1.36 17.92
C ASN A 38 12.70 2.79 18.41
N ASN A 39 13.96 3.18 18.62
CA ASN A 39 14.31 4.53 19.08
C ASN A 39 14.11 5.60 17.98
N ILE A 40 14.38 5.26 16.72
CA ILE A 40 14.15 6.17 15.59
C ILE A 40 12.65 6.41 15.42
N GLU A 41 11.83 5.37 15.45
CA GLU A 41 10.37 5.49 15.31
C GLU A 41 9.74 6.27 16.47
N SER A 42 10.15 5.97 17.70
CA SER A 42 9.68 6.69 18.90
C SER A 42 10.09 8.17 18.89
N GLY A 43 11.29 8.49 18.42
CA GLY A 43 11.78 9.86 18.32
C GLY A 43 11.02 10.69 17.28
N VAL A 44 10.66 10.06 16.15
CA VAL A 44 9.94 10.72 15.05
C VAL A 44 8.46 10.93 15.39
N ASN A 45 7.78 9.96 15.99
CA ASN A 45 6.37 10.10 16.39
C ASN A 45 6.19 11.21 17.45
N ASN A 46 7.09 11.27 18.44
CA ASN A 46 7.09 12.33 19.44
C ASN A 46 7.33 13.75 18.85
N ALA A 47 8.04 13.84 17.73
CA ALA A 47 8.23 15.12 17.03
C ALA A 47 6.97 15.53 16.24
N ALA A 48 6.28 14.58 15.61
CA ALA A 48 5.02 14.82 14.91
C ALA A 48 3.90 15.28 15.87
N ASP A 49 3.77 14.63 17.04
CA ASP A 49 2.77 14.98 18.05
C ASP A 49 2.97 16.40 18.62
N LYS A 50 4.23 16.83 18.78
CA LYS A 50 4.55 18.20 19.22
C LYS A 50 4.17 19.27 18.19
N VAL A 51 4.29 18.95 16.90
CA VAL A 51 3.83 19.84 15.82
C VAL A 51 2.30 19.93 15.81
N GLU A 52 1.59 18.81 16.00
CA GLU A 52 0.13 18.79 16.08
C GLU A 52 -0.41 19.60 17.28
N TYR A 53 0.25 19.52 18.43
CA TYR A 53 -0.11 20.31 19.62
C TYR A 53 0.09 21.82 19.42
N GLY A 54 1.16 22.21 18.71
CA GLY A 54 1.43 23.61 18.33
C GLY A 54 0.34 24.20 17.43
N ILE A 55 -0.17 23.39 16.50
CA ILE A 55 -1.27 23.79 15.59
C ILE A 55 -2.59 23.94 16.36
N LYS A 56 -2.91 23.04 17.30
CA LYS A 56 -4.12 23.15 18.15
C LYS A 56 -4.12 24.39 19.05
N GLY A 57 -2.93 24.90 19.44
CA GLY A 57 -2.79 26.15 20.21
C GLY A 57 -3.15 27.42 19.42
N LEU A 58 -2.97 27.41 18.10
CA LEU A 58 -3.25 28.54 17.21
C LEU A 58 -4.76 28.75 16.95
N PHE A 59 -5.59 27.71 17.11
CA PHE A 59 -7.04 27.79 16.86
C PHE A 59 -7.90 28.10 18.10
N LYS A 60 -7.30 28.29 19.29
CA LYS A 60 -8.04 28.54 20.54
C LYS A 60 -8.17 30.00 21.00
N LYS A 61 -7.81 30.99 20.18
CA LYS A 61 -8.06 32.42 20.52
C LYS A 61 -8.68 33.18 19.35
N LYS A 62 -10.02 33.25 19.33
CA LYS A 62 -10.82 34.49 19.25
C LYS A 62 -12.32 34.19 19.16
N LYS A 63 -13.07 34.49 20.22
CA LYS A 63 -14.48 34.91 20.12
C LYS A 63 -14.75 36.08 21.08
N LYS A 64 -15.08 37.19 20.42
CA LYS A 64 -15.48 38.57 20.76
C LYS A 64 -16.04 38.95 22.14
N THR A 65 -15.88 40.26 22.44
CA THR A 65 -16.95 41.15 22.93
C THR A 65 -16.80 42.56 22.31
N ALA A 66 -17.94 43.22 22.09
CA ALA A 66 -18.19 44.54 21.44
C ALA A 66 -17.79 45.72 22.37
N ASP A 67 -17.79 47.02 22.06
CA ASP A 67 -18.47 47.95 21.14
C ASP A 67 -17.57 49.21 20.96
N THR A 68 -17.80 50.04 19.93
CA THR A 68 -17.91 51.54 19.95
C THR A 68 -17.82 52.12 18.52
N ILE A 69 -18.73 53.06 18.23
CA ILE A 69 -19.03 53.79 16.98
C ILE A 69 -18.04 54.94 16.73
N VAL A 70 -17.60 55.21 15.48
CA VAL A 70 -17.50 56.58 14.83
C VAL A 70 -17.50 56.45 13.29
N ALA A 71 -18.06 57.47 12.63
CA ALA A 71 -18.61 57.58 11.28
C ALA A 71 -17.68 57.80 10.06
N ALA A 72 -18.26 57.44 8.90
CA ALA A 72 -18.31 58.10 7.58
C ALA A 72 -17.07 58.24 6.66
N LYS A 73 -17.18 57.69 5.43
CA LYS A 73 -17.25 58.46 4.17
C LYS A 73 -17.82 57.61 3.00
N VAL A 74 -18.84 58.14 2.32
CA VAL A 74 -19.54 57.61 1.14
C VAL A 74 -18.95 58.23 -0.13
N ILE A 75 -18.77 57.48 -1.25
CA ILE A 75 -19.19 57.74 -2.67
C ILE A 75 -18.98 56.43 -3.52
N PRO A 76 -19.56 56.22 -4.73
CA PRO A 76 -20.87 55.65 -5.03
C PRO A 76 -20.84 54.29 -5.79
N ALA A 77 -22.02 53.70 -5.93
CA ALA A 77 -22.31 52.39 -6.51
C ALA A 77 -21.95 52.23 -8.00
N VAL A 78 -21.35 51.08 -8.35
CA VAL A 78 -21.46 50.46 -9.68
C VAL A 78 -22.42 49.28 -9.52
N VAL A 79 -23.48 49.31 -10.32
CA VAL A 79 -24.58 48.34 -10.31
C VAL A 79 -24.05 46.96 -10.71
N ALA A 80 -23.99 46.04 -9.74
CA ALA A 80 -23.81 44.62 -10.00
C ALA A 80 -25.19 43.97 -10.20
N ALA A 81 -25.39 43.35 -11.36
CA ALA A 81 -26.56 42.50 -11.63
C ALA A 81 -26.63 41.34 -10.61
N PRO A 82 -27.83 40.90 -10.20
CA PRO A 82 -27.98 39.84 -9.21
C PRO A 82 -27.45 38.53 -9.78
N LEU A 83 -26.44 37.97 -9.12
CA LEU A 83 -25.98 36.61 -9.35
C LEU A 83 -27.08 35.65 -8.88
N SER A 84 -27.55 34.82 -9.80
CA SER A 84 -28.47 33.71 -9.57
C SER A 84 -27.94 32.77 -8.48
N ASP A 85 -28.73 32.58 -7.43
CA ASP A 85 -28.54 31.60 -6.36
C ASP A 85 -28.72 30.16 -6.88
N THR A 86 -27.70 29.59 -7.52
CA THR A 86 -27.57 28.14 -7.70
C THR A 86 -26.09 27.74 -7.88
N ILE A 87 -25.31 27.81 -6.79
CA ILE A 87 -24.05 27.04 -6.71
C ILE A 87 -24.44 25.61 -6.29
N PRO A 88 -24.19 24.57 -7.12
CA PRO A 88 -24.35 23.19 -6.66
C PRO A 88 -23.42 22.96 -5.46
N LYS A 89 -23.95 22.43 -4.35
CA LYS A 89 -23.15 22.00 -3.20
C LYS A 89 -22.08 21.03 -3.69
N ALA A 90 -20.84 21.50 -3.81
CA ALA A 90 -19.69 20.62 -3.94
C ALA A 90 -19.68 19.72 -2.70
N VAL A 91 -19.80 18.41 -2.90
CA VAL A 91 -19.62 17.43 -1.84
C VAL A 91 -18.18 17.55 -1.38
N ILE A 92 -17.96 18.22 -0.25
CA ILE A 92 -16.62 18.34 0.35
C ILE A 92 -16.27 16.93 0.83
N SER A 93 -15.46 16.21 0.07
CA SER A 93 -14.89 14.94 0.51
C SER A 93 -14.08 15.18 1.80
N PRO A 94 -14.19 14.29 2.80
CA PRO A 94 -13.45 14.45 4.04
C PRO A 94 -11.94 14.47 3.77
N VAL A 95 -11.25 15.42 4.40
CA VAL A 95 -9.78 15.54 4.34
C VAL A 95 -9.16 14.33 5.03
N LEU A 96 -8.21 13.68 4.36
CA LEU A 96 -7.52 12.50 4.86
C LEU A 96 -6.53 12.89 5.97
N LYS A 97 -6.45 12.07 7.03
CA LYS A 97 -5.46 12.22 8.10
C LYS A 97 -4.05 12.11 7.51
N THR A 98 -3.17 13.06 7.87
CA THR A 98 -1.80 13.10 7.36
C THR A 98 -0.92 12.07 8.07
N TYR A 99 -0.32 11.14 7.31
CA TYR A 99 0.72 10.23 7.78
C TYR A 99 2.09 10.67 7.29
N SER A 100 2.74 11.61 7.99
CA SER A 100 3.98 12.26 7.51
C SER A 100 5.14 11.31 7.24
N ASN A 101 5.13 10.11 7.85
CA ASN A 101 6.21 9.12 7.73
C ASN A 101 5.93 8.00 6.71
N TYR A 102 4.74 7.98 6.12
CA TYR A 102 4.39 7.00 5.10
C TYR A 102 5.00 7.43 3.75
N ASP A 103 5.91 6.62 3.22
CA ASP A 103 6.75 6.93 2.06
C ASP A 103 6.69 5.86 0.95
N PHE A 104 5.68 4.99 0.99
CA PHE A 104 5.45 4.01 -0.06
C PHE A 104 5.06 4.71 -1.37
N LEU A 105 5.76 4.38 -2.45
CA LEU A 105 5.48 4.88 -3.79
C LEU A 105 5.28 3.70 -4.73
N PRO A 106 4.04 3.46 -5.20
CA PRO A 106 3.75 2.39 -6.16
C PRO A 106 4.58 2.48 -7.43
N GLY A 107 4.79 1.34 -8.07
CA GLY A 107 5.31 1.27 -9.42
C GLY A 107 4.46 2.07 -10.41
N ASN A 108 5.08 2.61 -11.45
CA ASN A 108 4.44 3.48 -12.44
C ASN A 108 3.90 2.72 -13.66
N LYS A 109 4.12 1.41 -13.72
CA LYS A 109 3.57 0.52 -14.74
C LYS A 109 2.93 -0.68 -14.07
N ILE A 110 1.62 -0.67 -13.95
CA ILE A 110 0.86 -1.81 -13.43
C ILE A 110 0.98 -2.95 -14.45
N ILE A 111 1.42 -4.12 -13.99
CA ILE A 111 1.61 -5.33 -14.81
C ILE A 111 0.65 -6.45 -14.42
N PHE A 112 -0.03 -6.33 -13.28
CA PHE A 112 -1.08 -7.21 -12.82
C PHE A 112 -1.98 -6.44 -11.87
N GLU A 113 -3.29 -6.59 -12.01
CA GLU A 113 -4.26 -6.11 -11.03
C GLU A 113 -5.47 -7.02 -11.01
N ASP A 114 -5.92 -7.40 -9.82
CA ASP A 114 -7.15 -8.14 -9.64
C ASP A 114 -7.85 -7.76 -8.34
N ASN A 115 -9.10 -7.33 -8.46
CA ASN A 115 -10.00 -7.01 -7.35
C ASN A 115 -11.16 -8.02 -7.24
N PHE A 116 -11.16 -9.05 -8.09
CA PHE A 116 -12.14 -10.13 -8.16
C PHE A 116 -13.58 -9.71 -8.51
N MET A 117 -13.82 -8.44 -8.83
CA MET A 117 -15.18 -7.97 -9.09
C MET A 117 -15.77 -8.54 -10.38
N ASP A 118 -14.91 -8.88 -11.35
CA ASP A 118 -15.31 -9.41 -12.65
C ASP A 118 -15.57 -10.93 -12.64
N ASP A 119 -15.10 -11.64 -11.62
CA ASP A 119 -15.24 -13.09 -11.48
C ASP A 119 -16.50 -13.51 -10.68
N GLN A 120 -16.97 -14.74 -10.86
CA GLN A 120 -18.14 -15.26 -10.17
C GLN A 120 -17.83 -15.68 -8.72
N ASP A 121 -18.78 -15.43 -7.81
CA ASP A 121 -18.72 -15.94 -6.42
C ASP A 121 -18.77 -17.48 -6.39
N GLY A 122 -17.91 -18.10 -5.57
CA GLY A 122 -17.75 -19.54 -5.48
C GLY A 122 -16.80 -20.17 -6.51
N GLU A 123 -16.31 -19.40 -7.48
CA GLU A 123 -15.40 -19.89 -8.53
C GLU A 123 -13.94 -19.53 -8.24
N PHE A 124 -13.02 -20.23 -8.91
CA PHE A 124 -11.61 -19.84 -8.95
C PHE A 124 -11.40 -18.71 -9.98
N PRO A 125 -10.73 -17.59 -9.62
CA PRO A 125 -10.62 -16.42 -10.50
C PRO A 125 -9.78 -16.70 -11.75
N ALA A 126 -10.21 -16.16 -12.90
CA ALA A 126 -9.62 -16.50 -14.19
C ALA A 126 -8.18 -16.02 -14.39
N HIS A 127 -7.74 -15.01 -13.62
CA HIS A 127 -6.42 -14.40 -13.74
C HIS A 127 -5.38 -14.98 -12.79
N TRP A 128 -5.66 -16.14 -12.20
CA TRP A 128 -4.78 -16.82 -11.26
C TRP A 128 -4.45 -18.22 -11.73
N SER A 129 -3.37 -18.77 -11.18
CA SER A 129 -3.02 -20.17 -11.30
C SER A 129 -2.98 -20.78 -9.90
N LEU A 130 -3.74 -21.85 -9.69
CA LEU A 130 -3.70 -22.66 -8.49
C LEU A 130 -2.57 -23.69 -8.64
N GLY A 131 -1.59 -23.64 -7.74
CA GLY A 131 -0.48 -24.59 -7.77
C GLY A 131 -0.69 -25.78 -6.82
N ALA A 132 -1.27 -25.54 -5.65
CA ALA A 132 -1.71 -26.59 -4.73
C ALA A 132 -2.87 -26.12 -3.85
N GLY A 133 -3.64 -27.09 -3.35
CA GLY A 133 -4.74 -26.87 -2.42
C GLY A 133 -6.07 -26.53 -3.07
N GLN A 134 -6.89 -25.72 -2.40
CA GLN A 134 -8.13 -25.14 -2.92
C GLN A 134 -8.09 -23.63 -2.77
N ALA A 135 -8.64 -22.93 -3.77
CA ALA A 135 -8.85 -21.50 -3.72
C ALA A 135 -10.19 -21.16 -4.39
N ILE A 136 -11.02 -20.38 -3.70
CA ILE A 136 -12.34 -19.97 -4.19
C ILE A 136 -12.62 -18.52 -3.80
N LEU A 137 -13.37 -17.82 -4.66
CA LEU A 137 -13.90 -16.51 -4.30
C LEU A 137 -15.09 -16.66 -3.36
N ASN A 138 -15.08 -15.91 -2.27
CA ASN A 138 -16.24 -15.77 -1.39
C ASN A 138 -16.33 -14.37 -0.80
N MET A 139 -17.53 -14.02 -0.36
CA MET A 139 -17.77 -12.80 0.39
C MET A 139 -17.21 -12.89 1.82
N ILE A 140 -16.61 -11.79 2.27
CA ILE A 140 -16.30 -11.49 3.67
C ILE A 140 -17.00 -10.16 3.96
N GLY A 141 -18.15 -10.22 4.64
CA GLY A 141 -19.07 -9.09 4.70
C GLY A 141 -19.56 -8.71 3.29
N ASN A 142 -19.30 -7.48 2.87
CA ASN A 142 -19.69 -6.96 1.54
C ASN A 142 -18.56 -6.98 0.52
N GLU A 143 -17.45 -7.63 0.83
CA GLU A 143 -16.24 -7.58 0.01
C GLU A 143 -15.87 -8.98 -0.48
N LYS A 144 -15.67 -9.12 -1.79
CA LYS A 144 -15.26 -10.37 -2.40
C LYS A 144 -13.77 -10.58 -2.21
N ALA A 145 -13.39 -11.77 -1.79
CA ALA A 145 -12.01 -12.14 -1.49
C ALA A 145 -11.71 -13.55 -1.99
N LEU A 146 -10.45 -13.76 -2.39
CA LEU A 146 -9.95 -15.10 -2.66
C LEU A 146 -9.57 -15.76 -1.34
N LYS A 147 -10.16 -16.93 -1.07
CA LYS A 147 -9.91 -17.73 0.11
C LYS A 147 -9.17 -19.00 -0.27
N LEU A 148 -8.03 -19.27 0.36
CA LEU A 148 -7.32 -20.54 0.28
C LEU A 148 -7.71 -21.37 1.50
N THR A 149 -8.34 -22.52 1.28
CA THR A 149 -9.13 -23.26 2.31
C THR A 149 -8.75 -24.72 2.49
N ASP A 150 -7.88 -25.29 1.66
CA ASP A 150 -7.57 -26.72 1.77
C ASP A 150 -6.11 -26.97 1.40
N GLY A 151 -5.28 -27.27 2.40
CA GLY A 151 -3.91 -27.75 2.18
C GLY A 151 -2.88 -27.20 3.16
N ASN A 152 -1.96 -28.07 3.58
CA ASN A 152 -0.64 -27.64 3.99
C ASN A 152 0.05 -27.08 2.75
N PHE A 153 0.28 -25.75 2.70
CA PHE A 153 0.92 -25.04 1.59
C PHE A 153 0.05 -24.89 0.34
N ALA A 154 -1.22 -24.54 0.54
CA ALA A 154 -2.04 -24.04 -0.56
C ALA A 154 -1.39 -22.78 -1.15
N HIS A 155 -1.24 -22.72 -2.46
CA HIS A 155 -0.62 -21.56 -3.10
C HIS A 155 -1.24 -21.22 -4.44
N VAL A 156 -1.27 -19.92 -4.69
CA VAL A 156 -1.75 -19.30 -5.92
C VAL A 156 -0.75 -18.29 -6.40
N LYS A 157 -0.74 -18.05 -7.70
CA LYS A 157 0.10 -17.03 -8.33
C LYS A 157 -0.64 -16.27 -9.42
N PRO A 158 -0.27 -15.00 -9.67
CA PRO A 158 -0.76 -14.26 -10.82
C PRO A 158 -0.53 -15.04 -12.12
N LEU A 159 -1.55 -15.14 -12.96
CA LEU A 159 -1.42 -15.76 -14.29
C LEU A 159 -0.75 -14.76 -15.25
N MET A 160 0.57 -14.83 -15.34
CA MET A 160 1.38 -13.88 -16.10
C MET A 160 1.78 -14.41 -17.48
N LYS A 161 1.91 -13.51 -18.45
CA LYS A 161 2.37 -13.86 -19.82
C LYS A 161 3.82 -14.35 -19.87
N SER A 162 4.65 -13.91 -18.93
CA SER A 162 6.06 -14.26 -18.80
C SER A 162 6.31 -14.90 -17.46
N LYS A 163 7.19 -15.90 -17.45
CA LYS A 163 7.68 -16.54 -16.22
C LYS A 163 8.57 -15.66 -15.35
N THR A 164 9.07 -14.58 -15.93
CA THR A 164 9.86 -13.55 -15.26
C THR A 164 9.20 -12.20 -15.55
N TYR A 165 8.46 -11.68 -14.57
CA TYR A 165 7.63 -10.49 -14.75
C TYR A 165 8.00 -9.35 -13.81
N LEU A 166 8.69 -9.65 -12.70
CA LEU A 166 9.26 -8.64 -11.82
C LEU A 166 10.61 -8.14 -12.36
N THR A 167 10.82 -6.83 -12.34
CA THR A 167 12.07 -6.19 -12.76
C THR A 167 13.00 -5.93 -11.55
N ASP A 168 14.09 -5.19 -11.73
CA ASP A 168 14.96 -4.80 -10.62
C ASP A 168 14.31 -3.75 -9.68
N THR A 169 13.14 -3.24 -10.03
CA THR A 169 12.34 -2.35 -9.19
C THR A 169 10.86 -2.66 -9.38
N PHE A 170 10.16 -3.02 -8.32
CA PHE A 170 8.74 -3.34 -8.38
C PHE A 170 8.04 -3.07 -7.05
N THR A 171 6.71 -3.03 -7.10
CA THR A 171 5.85 -3.03 -5.93
C THR A 171 4.81 -4.14 -6.01
N ILE A 172 4.45 -4.70 -4.85
CA ILE A 172 3.35 -5.64 -4.66
C ILE A 172 2.45 -5.04 -3.59
N GLU A 173 1.15 -5.01 -3.84
CA GLU A 173 0.12 -4.50 -2.94
C GLU A 173 -1.02 -5.53 -2.87
N TYR A 174 -1.61 -5.73 -1.70
CA TYR A 174 -2.81 -6.54 -1.49
C TYR A 174 -3.48 -6.18 -0.17
N ASP A 175 -4.78 -6.45 -0.05
CA ASP A 175 -5.49 -6.36 1.22
C ASP A 175 -5.63 -7.76 1.83
N LEU A 176 -5.26 -7.88 3.10
CA LEU A 176 -5.26 -9.13 3.88
C LEU A 176 -6.37 -9.12 4.93
N TYR A 177 -7.07 -10.23 5.08
CA TYR A 177 -8.01 -10.47 6.17
C TYR A 177 -7.49 -11.59 7.09
N PRO A 178 -6.87 -11.27 8.23
CA PRO A 178 -6.28 -12.25 9.12
C PRO A 178 -7.34 -12.79 10.09
N TYR A 179 -7.91 -13.95 9.75
CA TYR A 179 -8.78 -14.69 10.65
C TYR A 179 -8.07 -14.98 11.99
N ALA A 180 -8.85 -15.07 13.08
CA ALA A 180 -8.31 -15.22 14.43
C ALA A 180 -7.33 -16.41 14.57
N ASP A 181 -7.71 -17.56 14.02
CA ASP A 181 -6.95 -18.81 14.14
C ASP A 181 -6.33 -19.26 12.81
N ALA A 182 -6.26 -18.39 11.80
CA ALA A 182 -5.58 -18.68 10.55
C ALA A 182 -4.07 -18.50 10.67
N TYR A 183 -3.34 -19.33 9.90
CA TYR A 183 -1.93 -19.07 9.65
C TYR A 183 -1.78 -17.89 8.69
N PRO A 184 -0.74 -17.08 8.89
CA PRO A 184 -0.44 -15.98 7.98
C PRO A 184 -0.03 -16.47 6.59
N PRO A 185 -0.35 -15.71 5.54
CA PRO A 185 0.22 -15.99 4.23
C PRO A 185 1.71 -15.64 4.19
N HIS A 186 2.39 -16.33 3.29
CA HIS A 186 3.74 -16.07 2.86
C HIS A 186 3.70 -15.53 1.43
N ILE A 187 4.49 -14.50 1.17
CA ILE A 187 4.87 -14.08 -0.17
C ILE A 187 6.21 -14.73 -0.46
N TYR A 188 6.22 -15.82 -1.23
CA TYR A 188 7.46 -16.46 -1.67
C TYR A 188 7.94 -15.83 -2.96
N PHE A 189 9.24 -15.58 -3.03
CA PHE A 189 9.91 -15.00 -4.19
C PHE A 189 10.75 -16.04 -4.91
N TYR A 190 10.70 -16.01 -6.24
CA TYR A 190 11.38 -16.98 -7.10
C TYR A 190 12.23 -16.33 -8.19
N SER A 191 13.23 -17.05 -8.70
CA SER A 191 14.06 -16.60 -9.84
C SER A 191 13.35 -16.74 -11.20
N ILE A 192 12.34 -17.60 -11.25
CA ILE A 192 11.41 -17.83 -12.35
C ILE A 192 10.14 -18.42 -11.75
N ASP A 193 8.98 -18.21 -12.36
CA ASP A 193 7.77 -18.91 -11.94
C ASP A 193 7.93 -20.45 -11.99
N GLY A 194 7.20 -21.16 -11.12
CA GLY A 194 7.19 -22.63 -11.11
C GLY A 194 8.05 -23.30 -10.02
N SER A 195 8.00 -22.76 -8.79
CA SER A 195 8.38 -23.35 -7.48
C SER A 195 9.76 -24.02 -7.29
N THR A 196 10.57 -24.18 -8.34
CA THR A 196 11.85 -24.91 -8.30
C THR A 196 13.05 -24.04 -7.91
N SER A 197 12.85 -22.75 -7.64
CA SER A 197 13.93 -21.79 -7.38
C SER A 197 13.55 -20.69 -6.40
N GLU A 198 13.05 -21.09 -5.23
CA GLU A 198 12.75 -20.16 -4.13
C GLU A 198 14.00 -19.39 -3.72
N LEU A 199 13.87 -18.07 -3.61
CA LEU A 199 14.95 -17.17 -3.22
C LEU A 199 14.76 -16.64 -1.80
N GLY A 200 13.52 -16.47 -1.36
CA GLY A 200 13.20 -15.95 -0.05
C GLY A 200 11.72 -15.64 0.08
N GLN A 201 11.33 -15.14 1.23
CA GLN A 201 9.93 -14.92 1.57
C GLN A 201 9.73 -13.70 2.44
N VAL A 202 8.53 -13.14 2.35
CA VAL A 202 7.96 -12.25 3.38
C VAL A 202 6.80 -12.99 4.02
N LYS A 203 6.79 -13.08 5.35
CA LYS A 203 5.69 -13.68 6.10
C LYS A 203 5.35 -12.86 7.32
N PHE A 204 4.12 -12.99 7.80
CA PHE A 204 3.82 -12.61 9.18
C PHE A 204 4.18 -13.78 10.10
N ASP A 205 4.66 -13.49 11.31
CA ASP A 205 5.08 -14.50 12.29
C ASP A 205 4.55 -14.17 13.69
N ASN A 206 4.72 -15.08 14.65
CA ASN A 206 4.30 -14.93 16.05
C ASN A 206 2.82 -14.53 16.18
N GLY A 207 1.91 -15.23 15.49
CA GLY A 207 0.49 -14.88 15.54
C GLY A 207 0.22 -13.46 14.99
N PHE A 208 0.97 -13.07 13.96
CA PHE A 208 0.94 -11.76 13.30
C PHE A 208 1.40 -10.60 14.18
N GLU A 209 2.32 -10.84 15.11
CA GLU A 209 2.98 -9.76 15.84
C GLU A 209 4.13 -9.12 15.06
N THR A 210 4.70 -9.87 14.12
CA THR A 210 5.88 -9.44 13.35
C THR A 210 5.72 -9.69 11.87
N VAL A 211 6.38 -8.89 11.05
CA VAL A 211 6.67 -9.18 9.65
C VAL A 211 8.14 -9.59 9.54
N GLN A 212 8.42 -10.73 8.93
CA GLN A 212 9.76 -11.26 8.72
C GLN A 212 10.07 -11.35 7.23
N PHE A 213 11.33 -11.05 6.88
CA PHE A 213 11.93 -11.38 5.60
C PHE A 213 13.08 -12.35 5.82
N SER A 214 13.08 -13.47 5.10
CA SER A 214 14.18 -14.43 5.08
C SER A 214 14.59 -14.77 3.64
N SER A 215 15.87 -15.00 3.37
CA SER A 215 16.34 -15.38 2.03
C SER A 215 17.42 -16.47 2.04
N THR A 216 17.56 -17.15 0.90
CA THR A 216 18.62 -18.16 0.67
C THR A 216 20.03 -17.57 0.68
N ALA A 217 20.16 -16.25 0.65
CA ALA A 217 21.41 -15.53 0.85
C ALA A 217 21.79 -15.34 2.34
N GLY A 218 21.01 -15.89 3.27
CA GLY A 218 21.27 -15.81 4.71
C GLY A 218 20.85 -14.47 5.35
N VAL A 219 19.98 -13.70 4.69
CA VAL A 219 19.36 -12.52 5.28
C VAL A 219 18.13 -12.97 6.05
N ASP A 220 18.04 -12.61 7.33
CA ASP A 220 16.89 -12.87 8.18
C ASP A 220 16.65 -11.63 9.06
N LEU A 221 15.56 -10.91 8.82
CA LEU A 221 15.22 -9.67 9.50
C LEU A 221 13.72 -9.63 9.80
N SER A 222 13.35 -9.06 10.94
CA SER A 222 11.95 -8.91 11.36
C SER A 222 11.66 -7.52 11.89
N GLY A 223 10.43 -7.04 11.70
CA GLY A 223 9.89 -5.83 12.30
C GLY A 223 8.61 -6.12 13.06
N ASN A 224 8.40 -5.46 14.20
CA ASN A 224 7.19 -5.63 14.99
C ASN A 224 6.04 -4.79 14.41
N LEU A 225 4.83 -5.33 14.43
CA LEU A 225 3.64 -4.51 14.22
C LEU A 225 3.47 -3.52 15.38
N PRO A 226 3.13 -2.25 15.10
CA PRO A 226 2.77 -1.27 16.11
C PRO A 226 1.66 -1.75 17.05
N ALA A 227 1.69 -1.29 18.30
CA ALA A 227 0.78 -1.79 19.34
C ALA A 227 -0.70 -1.53 19.04
N ASP A 228 -1.00 -0.38 18.43
CA ASP A 228 -2.33 -0.02 17.98
C ASP A 228 -2.82 -0.95 16.87
N LEU A 229 -1.96 -1.27 15.90
CA LEU A 229 -2.28 -2.22 14.84
C LEU A 229 -2.54 -3.62 15.38
N ARG A 230 -1.70 -4.10 16.32
CA ARG A 230 -1.88 -5.42 16.95
C ARG A 230 -3.23 -5.57 17.65
N SER A 231 -3.74 -4.50 18.27
CA SER A 231 -5.02 -4.52 19.00
C SER A 231 -6.25 -4.67 18.09
N THR A 232 -6.13 -4.24 16.83
CA THR A 232 -7.20 -4.29 15.84
C THR A 232 -6.83 -5.16 14.64
N TRP A 233 -5.85 -6.06 14.78
CA TRP A 233 -5.29 -6.79 13.65
C TRP A 233 -6.26 -7.83 13.09
N ARG A 234 -6.97 -8.53 13.97
CA ARG A 234 -7.76 -9.71 13.61
C ARG A 234 -9.12 -9.35 13.06
N ASN A 235 -9.56 -10.14 12.09
CA ASN A 235 -10.91 -10.06 11.50
C ASN A 235 -11.23 -8.69 10.89
N THR A 236 -10.21 -8.00 10.39
CA THR A 236 -10.29 -6.68 9.75
C THR A 236 -9.39 -6.65 8.53
N TRP A 237 -9.73 -5.80 7.57
CA TRP A 237 -8.91 -5.64 6.37
C TRP A 237 -7.70 -4.76 6.65
N HIS A 238 -6.53 -5.24 6.25
CA HIS A 238 -5.26 -4.52 6.33
C HIS A 238 -4.60 -4.45 4.97
N HIS A 239 -4.13 -3.26 4.60
CA HIS A 239 -3.41 -3.06 3.36
C HIS A 239 -1.94 -3.41 3.54
N VAL A 240 -1.41 -4.34 2.77
CA VAL A 240 -0.01 -4.74 2.79
C VAL A 240 0.65 -4.28 1.50
N ALA A 241 1.80 -3.62 1.63
CA ALA A 241 2.58 -3.18 0.49
C ALA A 241 4.07 -3.53 0.63
N ILE A 242 4.67 -4.03 -0.44
CA ILE A 242 6.09 -4.39 -0.53
C ILE A 242 6.69 -3.58 -1.67
N ALA A 243 7.76 -2.85 -1.37
CA ALA A 243 8.58 -2.16 -2.38
C ALA A 243 9.94 -2.82 -2.48
N TYR A 244 10.38 -3.14 -3.69
CA TYR A 244 11.70 -3.70 -3.98
C TYR A 244 12.44 -2.83 -5.00
N ARG A 245 13.75 -2.61 -4.79
CA ARG A 245 14.61 -1.80 -5.67
C ARG A 245 16.06 -2.22 -5.48
N ASN A 246 16.67 -2.84 -6.49
CA ASN A 246 18.10 -3.18 -6.49
C ASN A 246 18.56 -3.86 -5.18
N LYS A 247 17.87 -4.94 -4.78
CA LYS A 247 18.06 -5.68 -3.52
C LYS A 247 17.69 -4.94 -2.24
N GLN A 248 17.26 -3.69 -2.28
CA GLN A 248 16.60 -3.08 -1.14
C GLN A 248 15.15 -3.52 -1.11
N MET A 249 14.59 -3.69 0.07
CA MET A 249 13.16 -3.96 0.26
C MET A 249 12.61 -3.16 1.43
N LYS A 250 11.38 -2.69 1.29
CA LYS A 250 10.59 -2.13 2.39
C LYS A 250 9.22 -2.79 2.41
N ILE A 251 8.71 -3.03 3.61
CA ILE A 251 7.40 -3.65 3.81
C ILE A 251 6.57 -2.74 4.70
N TYR A 252 5.33 -2.54 4.28
CA TYR A 252 4.36 -1.65 4.87
C TYR A 252 3.09 -2.42 5.19
N VAL A 253 2.45 -2.02 6.28
CA VAL A 253 1.13 -2.50 6.70
C VAL A 253 0.32 -1.29 7.13
N ASP A 254 -0.78 -1.04 6.45
CA ASP A 254 -1.57 0.19 6.51
C ASP A 254 -0.67 1.44 6.37
N GLN A 255 -0.73 2.37 7.32
CA GLN A 255 0.13 3.56 7.32
C GLN A 255 1.56 3.32 7.85
N TYR A 256 1.89 2.10 8.29
CA TYR A 256 3.13 1.81 8.99
C TYR A 256 4.15 1.16 8.07
N ARG A 257 5.38 1.68 8.10
CA ARG A 257 6.54 0.99 7.53
C ARG A 257 7.08 0.03 8.57
N ILE A 258 6.85 -1.26 8.39
CA ILE A 258 7.17 -2.30 9.38
C ILE A 258 8.62 -2.75 9.30
N LEU A 259 9.13 -2.93 8.07
CA LEU A 259 10.46 -3.49 7.88
C LEU A 259 11.21 -2.79 6.74
N VAL A 260 12.49 -2.53 6.97
CA VAL A 260 13.43 -2.00 5.97
C VAL A 260 14.60 -2.97 5.87
N ILE A 261 14.80 -3.56 4.71
CA ILE A 261 15.89 -4.49 4.40
C ILE A 261 16.85 -3.77 3.45
N PRO A 262 18.05 -3.37 3.92
CA PRO A 262 19.02 -2.64 3.09
C PRO A 262 19.61 -3.48 1.96
N ASN A 263 19.61 -4.80 2.09
CA ASN A 263 20.05 -5.74 1.06
C ASN A 263 19.41 -7.12 1.33
N THR A 264 18.56 -7.57 0.43
CA THR A 264 17.87 -8.87 0.50
C THR A 264 18.79 -10.04 0.11
N GLY A 265 19.91 -9.76 -0.57
CA GLY A 265 20.80 -10.75 -1.15
C GLY A 265 20.27 -11.41 -2.43
N ILE A 266 18.99 -11.23 -2.76
CA ILE A 266 18.29 -11.95 -3.84
C ILE A 266 17.77 -11.01 -4.94
N VAL A 267 17.51 -11.57 -6.12
CA VAL A 267 16.93 -10.84 -7.26
C VAL A 267 15.68 -11.61 -7.74
N PRO A 268 14.50 -11.28 -7.19
CA PRO A 268 13.28 -12.00 -7.52
C PRO A 268 12.72 -11.58 -8.88
N ARG A 269 12.09 -12.54 -9.57
CA ARG A 269 11.49 -12.38 -10.91
C ARG A 269 10.03 -12.84 -10.98
N ALA A 270 9.57 -13.59 -9.98
CA ALA A 270 8.18 -13.98 -9.77
C ALA A 270 7.91 -14.11 -8.27
N PHE A 271 6.64 -14.16 -7.89
CA PHE A 271 6.19 -14.50 -6.54
C PHE A 271 4.90 -15.32 -6.55
N ASP A 272 4.69 -16.06 -5.46
CA ASP A 272 3.45 -16.77 -5.17
C ASP A 272 2.94 -16.34 -3.79
N ILE A 273 1.62 -16.45 -3.57
CA ILE A 273 0.99 -16.30 -2.26
C ILE A 273 0.68 -17.71 -1.78
N GLU A 274 1.24 -18.09 -0.63
CA GLU A 274 1.16 -19.44 -0.08
C GLU A 274 0.82 -19.42 1.40
N GLY A 275 0.23 -20.49 1.90
CA GLY A 275 0.30 -20.80 3.32
C GLY A 275 -0.63 -21.95 3.70
N ILE A 276 -1.01 -21.96 4.98
CA ILE A 276 -1.85 -23.02 5.55
C ILE A 276 -3.23 -22.43 5.81
N GLY A 277 -4.23 -22.93 5.09
CA GLY A 277 -5.63 -22.53 5.25
C GLY A 277 -6.53 -23.74 5.41
N ASN A 278 -7.60 -23.60 6.18
CA ASN A 278 -8.69 -24.55 6.23
C ASN A 278 -10.04 -23.85 5.97
N ALA A 279 -11.14 -24.60 5.91
CA ALA A 279 -12.47 -24.05 5.64
C ALA A 279 -12.92 -23.00 6.69
N ASP A 280 -12.57 -23.20 7.96
CA ASP A 280 -12.94 -22.30 9.06
C ASP A 280 -11.99 -21.10 9.17
N ASN A 281 -10.71 -21.32 8.84
CA ASN A 281 -9.61 -20.35 8.96
C ASN A 281 -8.81 -20.28 7.65
N PRO A 282 -9.39 -19.69 6.59
CA PRO A 282 -8.70 -19.58 5.31
C PRO A 282 -7.67 -18.47 5.33
N ILE A 283 -6.73 -18.53 4.38
CA ILE A 283 -5.98 -17.34 3.97
C ILE A 283 -6.90 -16.55 3.04
N ALA A 284 -7.20 -15.31 3.40
CA ALA A 284 -8.08 -14.46 2.62
C ALA A 284 -7.43 -13.14 2.23
N PHE A 285 -7.45 -12.84 0.94
CA PHE A 285 -6.91 -11.58 0.42
C PHE A 285 -7.72 -11.07 -0.79
N LYS A 286 -7.50 -9.81 -1.15
CA LYS A 286 -8.10 -9.14 -2.32
C LYS A 286 -7.24 -7.96 -2.79
N ASN A 287 -7.70 -7.29 -3.85
CA ASN A 287 -7.09 -6.05 -4.36
C ASN A 287 -5.59 -6.19 -4.65
N VAL A 288 -5.21 -7.30 -5.29
CA VAL A 288 -3.81 -7.58 -5.60
C VAL A 288 -3.37 -6.68 -6.75
N ARG A 289 -2.25 -5.99 -6.57
CA ARG A 289 -1.63 -5.16 -7.60
C ARG A 289 -0.14 -5.40 -7.63
N VAL A 290 0.40 -5.55 -8.83
CA VAL A 290 1.83 -5.66 -9.09
C VAL A 290 2.21 -4.61 -10.11
N ALA A 291 3.23 -3.82 -9.80
CA ALA A 291 3.71 -2.78 -10.70
C ALA A 291 5.23 -2.80 -10.81
N ASN A 292 5.74 -2.56 -12.02
CA ASN A 292 7.15 -2.32 -12.26
C ASN A 292 7.48 -0.83 -12.01
N GLY A 293 8.72 -0.57 -11.60
CA GLY A 293 9.16 0.73 -11.13
C GLY A 293 8.81 0.98 -9.67
N GLY A 294 8.76 2.24 -9.28
CA GLY A 294 8.50 2.66 -7.90
C GLY A 294 9.75 3.27 -7.25
N GLY A 295 9.56 4.36 -6.53
CA GLY A 295 10.65 5.09 -5.91
C GLY A 295 10.77 4.76 -4.44
N MET A 296 11.64 3.85 -4.04
CA MET A 296 12.04 3.81 -2.62
C MET A 296 12.90 5.03 -2.31
N ASN A 297 12.27 6.03 -1.67
CA ASN A 297 12.81 7.37 -1.36
C ASN A 297 13.12 8.22 -2.61
N MET A 298 12.13 9.00 -3.06
CA MET A 298 12.32 9.98 -4.15
C MET A 298 12.93 11.32 -3.69
N LEU A 299 13.30 11.49 -2.42
CA LEU A 299 13.88 12.73 -1.87
C LEU A 299 15.27 13.11 -2.43
N GLY A 300 15.75 12.42 -3.47
CA GLY A 300 17.09 12.61 -4.04
C GLY A 300 17.17 12.89 -5.54
N LYS A 301 16.05 13.03 -6.26
CA LYS A 301 16.10 13.48 -7.66
C LYS A 301 15.19 14.69 -7.86
N LYS A 302 15.83 15.79 -8.28
CA LYS A 302 15.20 16.95 -8.89
C LYS A 302 14.18 16.47 -9.92
N PHE A 303 12.89 16.56 -9.60
CA PHE A 303 11.85 16.48 -10.62
C PHE A 303 11.97 17.73 -11.50
N ILE A 304 12.80 17.60 -12.53
CA ILE A 304 12.87 18.52 -13.67
C ILE A 304 11.80 18.13 -14.70
N ASP A 305 11.16 16.96 -14.53
CA ASP A 305 10.17 16.43 -15.44
C ASP A 305 8.96 17.37 -15.54
N ALA A 306 8.55 17.65 -16.78
CA ALA A 306 7.37 18.44 -17.06
C ALA A 306 6.07 17.76 -16.59
N LYS A 307 6.13 16.44 -16.32
CA LYS A 307 4.97 15.61 -16.02
C LYS A 307 5.35 14.46 -15.08
N ILE A 308 4.58 14.28 -14.01
CA ILE A 308 4.64 13.13 -13.11
C ILE A 308 3.35 12.32 -13.31
N VAL A 309 3.47 11.03 -13.61
CA VAL A 309 2.33 10.10 -13.66
C VAL A 309 2.37 9.23 -12.42
N THR A 310 1.24 9.10 -11.72
CA THR A 310 1.14 8.27 -10.53
C THR A 310 -0.12 7.42 -10.51
N HIS A 311 0.04 6.19 -10.03
CA HIS A 311 -1.02 5.24 -9.70
C HIS A 311 -1.19 5.08 -8.18
N GLY A 312 -0.44 5.86 -7.39
CA GLY A 312 -0.49 5.84 -5.94
C GLY A 312 -1.41 6.89 -5.33
N ILE A 313 -2.45 7.30 -6.06
CA ILE A 313 -3.57 8.07 -5.51
C ILE A 313 -4.83 7.24 -5.78
N ASN A 314 -5.32 6.59 -4.73
CA ASN A 314 -6.37 5.59 -4.80
C ASN A 314 -7.71 6.16 -4.30
N PHE A 315 -8.79 5.65 -4.88
CA PHE A 315 -10.17 6.03 -4.58
C PHE A 315 -11.05 4.78 -4.50
N ASP A 316 -12.13 4.83 -3.74
CA ASP A 316 -13.16 3.80 -3.83
C ASP A 316 -13.84 3.80 -5.20
N VAL A 317 -14.46 2.68 -5.55
CA VAL A 317 -15.31 2.54 -6.74
C VAL A 317 -16.36 3.63 -6.76
N ASP A 318 -16.43 4.35 -7.87
CA ASP A 318 -17.37 5.45 -8.11
C ASP A 318 -17.32 6.60 -7.08
N LYS A 319 -16.20 6.77 -6.37
CA LYS A 319 -16.00 7.88 -5.43
C LYS A 319 -14.76 8.72 -5.75
N ALA A 320 -14.75 9.91 -5.17
CA ALA A 320 -13.63 10.85 -5.15
C ALA A 320 -12.98 11.00 -3.76
N SER A 321 -13.35 10.17 -2.78
CA SER A 321 -12.68 10.10 -1.48
C SER A 321 -11.31 9.41 -1.61
N ILE A 322 -10.25 10.13 -1.25
CA ILE A 322 -8.87 9.62 -1.31
C ILE A 322 -8.66 8.58 -0.20
N LYS A 323 -8.09 7.42 -0.55
CA LYS A 323 -7.77 6.36 0.41
C LYS A 323 -6.44 6.60 1.15
N PRO A 324 -6.29 6.15 2.41
CA PRO A 324 -5.08 6.27 3.24
C PRO A 324 -3.75 5.94 2.54
N GLU A 325 -3.72 4.85 1.79
CA GLU A 325 -2.59 4.35 1.01
C GLU A 325 -2.06 5.35 -0.03
N SER A 326 -2.81 6.41 -0.33
CA SER A 326 -2.37 7.51 -1.22
C SER A 326 -1.33 8.44 -0.59
N MET A 327 -1.16 8.38 0.74
CA MET A 327 -0.36 9.36 1.47
C MET A 327 1.11 9.40 1.07
N GLY A 328 1.69 8.27 0.62
CA GLY A 328 3.10 8.25 0.23
C GLY A 328 3.36 9.12 -1.00
N THR A 329 2.50 9.01 -2.00
CA THR A 329 2.51 9.88 -3.19
C THR A 329 2.24 11.33 -2.81
N LEU A 330 1.23 11.60 -1.99
CA LEU A 330 0.89 12.96 -1.58
C LEU A 330 2.03 13.62 -0.81
N ASN A 331 2.67 12.92 0.12
CA ASN A 331 3.84 13.38 0.85
C ASN A 331 5.00 13.71 -0.09
N MET A 332 5.26 12.86 -1.10
CA MET A 332 6.27 13.13 -2.12
C MET A 332 5.96 14.43 -2.89
N ILE A 333 4.73 14.61 -3.35
CA ILE A 333 4.32 15.81 -4.09
C ILE A 333 4.44 17.07 -3.21
N VAL A 334 4.03 16.99 -1.94
CA VAL A 334 4.19 18.09 -0.98
C VAL A 334 5.66 18.43 -0.77
N GLY A 335 6.53 17.42 -0.64
CA GLY A 335 7.98 17.62 -0.55
C GLY A 335 8.54 18.38 -1.75
N ILE A 336 8.21 17.93 -2.97
CA ILE A 336 8.62 18.61 -4.21
C ILE A 336 8.18 20.08 -4.24
N LEU A 337 6.92 20.35 -3.89
CA LEU A 337 6.37 21.71 -3.91
C LEU A 337 6.97 22.61 -2.82
N LYS A 338 7.31 22.06 -1.64
CA LYS A 338 7.99 22.80 -0.57
C LYS A 338 9.44 23.12 -0.93
N ASP A 339 10.16 22.16 -1.51
CA ASP A 339 11.55 22.33 -1.93
C ASP A 339 11.69 23.26 -3.14
N ASN A 340 10.61 23.47 -3.90
CA ASN A 340 10.60 24.28 -5.12
C ASN A 340 9.42 25.28 -5.13
N PRO A 341 9.48 26.40 -4.39
CA PRO A 341 8.37 27.34 -4.22
C PRO A 341 7.81 27.94 -5.52
N GLN A 342 8.62 28.00 -6.58
CA GLN A 342 8.26 28.51 -7.89
C GLN A 342 7.44 27.54 -8.76
N ILE A 343 7.45 26.23 -8.44
CA ILE A 343 6.75 25.23 -9.25
C ILE A 343 5.24 25.34 -9.03
N LYS A 344 4.49 25.28 -10.12
CA LYS A 344 3.03 25.12 -10.15
C LYS A 344 2.68 23.81 -10.85
N PHE A 345 1.61 23.16 -10.39
CA PHE A 345 1.09 21.94 -11.00
C PHE A 345 -0.37 22.10 -11.43
N GLU A 346 -0.68 21.54 -12.59
CA GLU A 346 -2.04 21.14 -12.96
C GLU A 346 -2.20 19.66 -12.66
N ILE A 347 -3.25 19.33 -11.93
CA ILE A 347 -3.57 17.98 -11.48
C ILE A 347 -4.60 17.39 -12.43
N ASP A 348 -4.20 16.41 -13.21
CA ASP A 348 -5.04 15.79 -14.22
C ASP A 348 -5.61 14.47 -13.72
N GLY A 349 -6.93 14.34 -13.70
CA GLY A 349 -7.64 13.11 -13.36
C GLY A 349 -8.02 12.31 -14.60
N HIS A 350 -7.80 10.99 -14.56
CA HIS A 350 -8.15 10.08 -15.64
C HIS A 350 -8.92 8.86 -15.13
N THR A 351 -9.83 8.34 -15.96
CA THR A 351 -10.53 7.07 -15.74
C THR A 351 -10.15 6.06 -16.83
N ASP A 352 -10.52 4.81 -16.61
CA ASP A 352 -10.68 3.87 -17.73
C ASP A 352 -11.98 4.15 -18.49
N ALA A 353 -12.22 3.39 -19.57
CA ALA A 353 -13.38 3.57 -20.44
C ALA A 353 -14.66 2.85 -19.97
N THR A 354 -14.68 2.27 -18.78
CA THR A 354 -15.87 1.62 -18.21
C THR A 354 -16.90 2.67 -17.80
N GLY A 355 -18.18 2.47 -18.14
CA GLY A 355 -19.25 3.41 -17.81
C GLY A 355 -19.40 4.57 -18.81
N ALA A 356 -20.35 5.47 -18.53
CA ALA A 356 -20.71 6.54 -19.45
C ALA A 356 -19.67 7.67 -19.49
N ALA A 357 -19.36 8.19 -20.68
CA ALA A 357 -18.35 9.25 -20.84
C ALA A 357 -18.62 10.53 -20.01
N PRO A 358 -19.86 11.07 -19.93
CA PRO A 358 -20.15 12.23 -19.08
C PRO A 358 -19.92 11.96 -17.59
N HIS A 359 -20.22 10.74 -17.15
CA HIS A 359 -20.00 10.29 -15.77
C HIS A 359 -18.50 10.24 -15.45
N ASN A 360 -17.71 9.60 -16.32
CA ASN A 360 -16.26 9.51 -16.18
C ASN A 360 -15.57 10.88 -16.19
N LEU A 361 -16.06 11.82 -17.02
CA LEU A 361 -15.55 13.19 -17.02
C LEU A 361 -15.81 13.88 -15.67
N THR A 362 -17.03 13.73 -15.13
CA THR A 362 -17.40 14.28 -13.82
C THR A 362 -16.57 13.66 -12.69
N LEU A 363 -16.46 12.34 -12.66
CA LEU A 363 -15.71 11.60 -11.63
C LEU A 363 -14.22 11.95 -11.63
N SER A 364 -13.60 12.01 -12.82
CA SER A 364 -12.20 12.40 -12.93
C SER A 364 -11.93 13.84 -12.46
N GLN A 365 -12.85 14.77 -12.74
CA GLN A 365 -12.75 16.15 -12.26
C GLN A 365 -12.82 16.19 -10.72
N GLN A 366 -13.81 15.51 -10.14
CA GLN A 366 -13.96 15.44 -8.68
C GLN A 366 -12.72 14.84 -8.00
N ARG A 367 -12.12 13.80 -8.59
CA ARG A 367 -10.88 13.19 -8.10
C ARG A 367 -9.69 14.15 -8.15
N ALA A 368 -9.51 14.87 -9.26
CA ALA A 368 -8.47 15.88 -9.39
C ALA A 368 -8.65 17.03 -8.38
N ASP A 369 -9.90 17.46 -8.16
CA ASP A 369 -10.24 18.49 -7.16
C ASP A 369 -9.98 17.99 -5.73
N ALA A 370 -10.31 16.73 -5.42
CA ALA A 370 -10.02 16.13 -4.13
C ALA A 370 -8.52 16.11 -3.83
N VAL A 371 -7.69 15.74 -4.82
CA VAL A 371 -6.21 15.77 -4.69
C VAL A 371 -5.72 17.18 -4.44
N LYS A 372 -6.22 18.16 -5.20
CA LYS A 372 -5.89 19.58 -5.00
C LYS A 372 -6.22 20.02 -3.57
N LEU A 373 -7.43 19.75 -3.10
CA LEU A 373 -7.88 20.11 -1.76
C LEU A 373 -7.03 19.44 -0.67
N GLN A 374 -6.66 18.17 -0.86
CA GLN A 374 -5.79 17.47 0.07
C GLN A 374 -4.40 18.12 0.13
N LEU A 375 -3.78 18.46 -1.00
CA LEU A 375 -2.48 19.15 -1.02
C LEU A 375 -2.56 20.54 -0.36
N ILE A 376 -3.65 21.28 -0.56
CA ILE A 376 -3.89 22.56 0.14
C ILE A 376 -3.97 22.33 1.65
N SER A 377 -4.70 21.31 2.10
CA SER A 377 -4.80 20.98 3.52
C SER A 377 -3.45 20.60 4.15
N MET A 378 -2.52 20.10 3.33
CA MET A 378 -1.14 19.75 3.72
C MET A 378 -0.17 20.94 3.65
N GLY A 379 -0.68 22.16 3.39
CA GLY A 379 0.05 23.41 3.48
C GLY A 379 0.62 23.94 2.14
N ILE A 380 0.12 23.46 1.00
CA ILE A 380 0.47 24.03 -0.31
C ILE A 380 -0.48 25.20 -0.65
N ASP A 381 0.08 26.29 -1.15
CA ASP A 381 -0.70 27.43 -1.64
C ASP A 381 -1.61 27.03 -2.82
N ALA A 382 -2.91 27.33 -2.69
CA ALA A 382 -3.92 27.07 -3.71
C ALA A 382 -3.62 27.72 -5.07
N LEU A 383 -2.91 28.86 -5.09
CA LEU A 383 -2.50 29.54 -6.33
C LEU A 383 -1.45 28.77 -7.14
N ARG A 384 -0.85 27.74 -6.54
CA ARG A 384 0.14 26.87 -7.19
C ARG A 384 -0.48 25.62 -7.81
N LEU A 385 -1.78 25.41 -7.62
CA LEU A 385 -2.48 24.19 -8.01
C LEU A 385 -3.70 24.49 -8.86
N THR A 386 -3.78 23.89 -10.05
CA THR A 386 -5.01 23.76 -10.84
C THR A 386 -5.39 22.28 -10.94
N SER A 387 -6.63 21.99 -11.32
CA SER A 387 -7.14 20.61 -11.42
C SER A 387 -8.05 20.49 -12.64
N LYS A 388 -7.95 19.35 -13.35
CA LYS A 388 -8.75 19.09 -14.54
C LYS A 388 -9.06 17.60 -14.71
N GLY A 389 -10.33 17.28 -14.95
CA GLY A 389 -10.78 15.95 -15.33
C GLY A 389 -10.72 15.73 -16.83
N PHE A 390 -10.22 14.57 -17.25
CA PHE A 390 -10.19 14.14 -18.66
C PHE A 390 -11.07 12.93 -18.96
N GLY A 391 -11.69 12.32 -17.94
CA GLY A 391 -12.37 11.03 -18.06
C GLY A 391 -11.46 10.00 -18.74
N SER A 392 -12.01 9.29 -19.72
CA SER A 392 -11.32 8.28 -20.53
C SER A 392 -10.70 8.82 -21.82
N SER A 393 -10.74 10.14 -22.06
CA SER A 393 -10.36 10.74 -23.36
C SER A 393 -8.86 10.71 -23.67
N LYS A 394 -8.01 10.44 -22.67
CA LYS A 394 -6.55 10.38 -22.79
C LYS A 394 -5.99 9.08 -22.20
N PRO A 395 -6.25 7.91 -22.82
CA PRO A 395 -5.71 6.64 -22.35
C PRO A 395 -4.20 6.56 -22.59
N ILE A 396 -3.51 5.83 -21.72
CA ILE A 396 -2.08 5.49 -21.86
C ILE A 396 -1.85 3.99 -22.06
N SER A 397 -2.90 3.18 -21.90
CA SER A 397 -2.94 1.75 -22.20
C SER A 397 -4.29 1.39 -22.83
N ASP A 398 -4.45 0.15 -23.27
CA ASP A 398 -5.73 -0.40 -23.69
C ASP A 398 -6.79 -0.33 -22.57
N ASN A 399 -8.08 -0.43 -22.94
CA ASN A 399 -9.20 -0.51 -21.98
C ASN A 399 -9.87 -1.89 -21.97
N ASN A 400 -9.21 -2.90 -22.54
CA ASN A 400 -9.79 -4.23 -22.70
C ASN A 400 -9.30 -5.20 -21.62
N SER A 401 -8.07 -5.01 -21.13
CA SER A 401 -7.47 -5.77 -20.04
C SER A 401 -7.63 -5.08 -18.68
N LEU A 402 -7.56 -5.86 -17.59
CA LEU A 402 -7.55 -5.30 -16.24
C LEU A 402 -6.34 -4.38 -16.03
N GLU A 403 -5.16 -4.79 -16.47
CA GLU A 403 -3.93 -4.01 -16.37
C GLU A 403 -4.03 -2.71 -17.17
N GLY A 404 -4.60 -2.77 -18.37
CA GLY A 404 -4.78 -1.60 -19.22
C GLY A 404 -5.71 -0.57 -18.57
N LYS A 405 -6.87 -1.03 -18.08
CA LYS A 405 -7.81 -0.19 -17.31
C LYS A 405 -7.14 0.38 -16.05
N ALA A 406 -6.40 -0.44 -15.31
CA ALA A 406 -5.65 -0.01 -14.13
C ALA A 406 -4.63 1.09 -14.44
N ASN A 407 -3.87 0.94 -15.52
CA ASN A 407 -2.92 1.97 -15.95
C ASN A 407 -3.63 3.26 -16.37
N ASN A 408 -4.84 3.18 -16.93
CA ASN A 408 -5.62 4.36 -17.34
C ASN A 408 -6.21 5.13 -16.14
N ARG A 409 -6.62 4.44 -15.08
CA ARG A 409 -7.06 5.03 -13.80
C ARG A 409 -5.87 5.62 -13.04
N ARG A 410 -5.58 6.89 -13.29
CA ARG A 410 -4.37 7.55 -12.77
C ARG A 410 -4.60 9.03 -12.50
N VAL A 411 -3.65 9.62 -11.79
CA VAL A 411 -3.51 11.06 -11.65
C VAL A 411 -2.18 11.49 -12.27
N GLU A 412 -2.17 12.63 -12.94
CA GLU A 412 -0.93 13.24 -13.45
C GLU A 412 -0.73 14.62 -12.82
N PHE A 413 0.52 14.99 -12.58
CA PHE A 413 0.90 16.35 -12.18
C PHE A 413 1.71 16.97 -13.31
N ILE A 414 1.15 17.97 -13.97
CA ILE A 414 1.74 18.67 -15.10
C ILE A 414 2.32 19.99 -14.63
N LYS A 415 3.63 20.18 -14.79
CA LYS A 415 4.30 21.43 -14.43
C LYS A 415 3.84 22.54 -15.37
N LYS A 416 3.43 23.69 -14.81
CA LYS A 416 3.06 24.90 -15.56
C LYS A 416 4.18 25.92 -15.61
#